data_AF-A0A507C295-F1
#
_entry.id   AF-A0A507C295-F1
#
_cell.length_a   1.000
_cell.length_b   1.000
_cell.length_c   1.000
_cell.angle_alpha   90.00
_cell.angle_beta   90.00
_cell.angle_gamma   90.00
#
_symmetry.space_group_name_H-M   'P 1'
#
loop_
_entity.id
_entity.type
_entity.pdbx_description
1 polymer ?
#
loop_
_entity_poly.entity_id
_entity_poly.type
_entity_poly.pdbx_seq_one_letter_code
_entity_poly.pdbx_strand_id
1 'polypeptide(L)'
;MDSTYKTGEKRCCQLMIAILMAGQHTGSTTTTWALLYIASDPQLQKALLEEQFRVLTGRPDTPTSQLPPLTSDHIKNLNLLEMTIKETLRLRPPIYIIMRAILQDLEYEGYIIPKGHIICSSPAVSRLDPEKYPDPLRFDPTRLLEAAPSGEWKLTNFDIAEKSACSHYLPFGAGRHRCFGEGFAYMQK
;
A
#
# COMPACT_ATOMS: atom_id res chain seq x y z
N MET A 1 -29.82 27.46 11.29
CA MET A 1 -28.44 27.02 10.95
C MET A 1 -27.97 27.89 9.80
N ASP A 2 -27.73 29.16 10.07
CA ASP A 2 -27.25 30.12 9.08
C ASP A 2 -25.73 30.20 9.20
N SER A 3 -25.05 29.43 8.36
CA SER A 3 -23.58 29.49 8.22
C SER A 3 -23.26 30.15 6.89
N THR A 4 -23.19 31.48 6.91
CA THR A 4 -22.62 32.29 5.84
C THR A 4 -21.11 32.04 5.77
N TYR A 5 -20.68 31.40 4.68
CA TYR A 5 -19.29 31.00 4.45
C TYR A 5 -18.41 32.21 4.13
N LYS A 6 -17.63 32.70 5.10
CA LYS A 6 -16.50 33.59 4.87
C LYS A 6 -15.30 33.14 5.72
N THR A 7 -14.30 32.54 5.04
CA THR A 7 -12.85 32.40 5.35
C THR A 7 -12.34 31.02 4.89
N GLY A 8 -11.49 30.99 3.85
CA GLY A 8 -10.88 29.74 3.34
C GLY A 8 -9.94 29.06 4.34
N GLU A 9 -9.36 29.82 5.26
CA GLU A 9 -8.37 29.38 6.25
C GLU A 9 -8.88 28.24 7.14
N LYS A 10 -10.11 28.36 7.66
CA LYS A 10 -10.70 27.30 8.51
C LYS A 10 -10.88 25.98 7.75
N ARG A 11 -11.27 26.04 6.47
CA ARG A 11 -11.40 24.84 5.62
C ARG A 11 -10.03 24.24 5.31
N CYS A 12 -9.02 25.07 5.05
CA CYS A 12 -7.64 24.60 4.87
C CYS A 12 -7.13 23.87 6.13
N CYS A 13 -7.30 24.45 7.32
CA CYS A 13 -6.90 23.80 8.58
C CYS A 13 -7.62 22.47 8.80
N GLN A 14 -8.93 22.43 8.57
CA GLN A 14 -9.72 21.19 8.67
C GLN A 14 -9.24 20.12 7.68
N LEU A 15 -8.93 20.51 6.44
CA LEU A 15 -8.40 19.59 5.44
C LEU A 15 -7.01 19.07 5.82
N MET A 16 -6.11 19.93 6.32
CA MET A 16 -4.78 19.52 6.80
C MET A 16 -4.88 18.49 7.93
N ILE A 17 -5.76 18.74 8.91
CA ILE A 17 -6.00 17.79 10.01
C ILE A 17 -6.55 16.46 9.46
N ALA A 18 -7.52 16.51 8.55
CA ALA A 18 -8.11 15.31 7.96
C ALA A 18 -7.07 14.46 7.20
N ILE A 19 -6.20 15.11 6.41
CA ILE A 19 -5.13 14.43 5.66
C ILE A 19 -4.11 13.80 6.62
N LEU A 20 -3.69 14.54 7.65
CA LEU A 20 -2.74 14.05 8.64
C LEU A 20 -3.29 12.82 9.37
N MET A 21 -4.54 12.87 9.84
CA MET A 21 -5.17 11.75 10.54
C MET A 21 -5.36 10.54 9.63
N ALA A 22 -5.76 10.74 8.36
CA ALA A 22 -5.91 9.65 7.39
C ALA A 22 -4.59 8.93 7.12
N GLY A 23 -3.49 9.68 6.98
CA GLY A 23 -2.15 9.13 6.79
C GLY A 23 -1.60 8.46 8.05
N GLN A 24 -1.84 9.03 9.24
CA GLN A 24 -1.25 8.56 10.49
C GLN A 24 -1.65 7.13 10.84
N HIS A 25 -2.96 6.82 10.86
CA HIS A 25 -3.44 5.50 11.25
C HIS A 25 -3.04 4.42 10.24
N THR A 26 -3.14 4.72 8.94
CA THR A 26 -2.81 3.76 7.88
C THR A 26 -1.30 3.53 7.76
N GLY A 27 -0.50 4.60 7.91
CA GLY A 27 0.96 4.55 7.93
C GLY A 27 1.49 3.72 9.09
N SER A 28 1.19 4.14 10.33
CA SER A 28 1.65 3.45 11.55
C SER A 28 1.28 1.98 11.60
N THR A 29 0.05 1.62 11.23
CA THR A 29 -0.41 0.22 11.17
C THR A 29 0.42 -0.59 10.17
N THR A 30 0.67 -0.05 8.98
CA THR A 30 1.47 -0.76 7.95
C THR A 30 2.90 -0.95 8.42
N THR A 31 3.55 0.11 8.93
CA THR A 31 4.94 0.04 9.42
C THR A 31 5.07 -0.96 10.57
N THR A 32 4.10 -0.98 11.49
CA THR A 32 4.10 -1.93 12.61
C THR A 32 4.08 -3.37 12.12
N TRP A 33 3.17 -3.72 11.20
CA TRP A 33 3.11 -5.06 10.63
C TRP A 33 4.36 -5.42 9.81
N ALA A 34 4.88 -4.48 9.01
CA ALA A 34 6.09 -4.70 8.25
C ALA A 34 7.28 -5.04 9.16
N LEU A 35 7.46 -4.27 10.24
CA LEU A 35 8.51 -4.53 11.24
C LEU A 35 8.32 -5.88 11.94
N LEU A 36 7.08 -6.28 12.25
CA LEU A 36 6.80 -7.59 12.84
C LEU A 36 7.20 -8.74 11.89
N TYR A 37 6.87 -8.63 10.60
CA TYR A 37 7.27 -9.63 9.61
C TYR A 37 8.79 -9.68 9.43
N ILE A 38 9.46 -8.53 9.32
CA ILE A 38 10.92 -8.44 9.22
C ILE A 38 11.59 -9.05 10.47
N ALA A 39 11.10 -8.72 11.67
CA ALA A 39 11.65 -9.23 12.91
C ALA A 39 11.45 -10.76 13.08
N SER A 40 10.41 -11.32 12.44
CA SER A 40 10.14 -12.76 12.47
C SER A 40 10.97 -13.59 11.48
N ASP A 41 11.66 -12.94 10.54
CA ASP A 41 12.43 -13.59 9.48
C ASP A 41 13.86 -13.03 9.40
N PRO A 42 14.85 -13.70 10.03
CA PRO A 42 16.25 -13.29 9.98
C PRO A 42 16.84 -13.28 8.56
N GLN A 43 16.34 -14.11 7.65
CA GLN A 43 16.82 -14.14 6.27
C GLN A 43 16.34 -12.90 5.52
N LEU A 44 15.07 -12.53 5.69
CA LEU A 44 14.54 -11.29 5.14
C LEU A 44 15.25 -10.06 5.71
N GLN A 45 15.50 -10.03 7.03
CA GLN A 45 16.25 -8.94 7.65
C GLN A 45 17.65 -8.78 7.03
N LYS A 46 18.36 -9.89 6.84
CA LYS A 46 19.68 -9.89 6.20
C LYS A 46 19.60 -9.41 4.74
N ALA A 47 18.65 -9.92 3.97
CA ALA A 47 18.47 -9.54 2.57
C ALA A 47 18.11 -8.04 2.40
N LEU A 48 17.28 -7.50 3.28
CA LEU A 48 16.96 -6.06 3.31
C LEU A 48 18.19 -5.23 3.63
N LEU A 49 19.01 -5.65 4.60
CA LEU A 49 20.25 -4.95 4.94
C LEU A 49 21.27 -4.97 3.78
N GLU A 50 21.41 -6.12 3.11
CA GLU A 50 22.23 -6.25 1.90
C GLU A 50 21.73 -5.32 0.78
N GLU A 51 20.41 -5.20 0.59
CA GLU A 51 19.82 -4.24 -0.33
C GLU A 51 20.18 -2.79 0.04
N GLN A 52 20.07 -2.41 1.32
CA GLN A 52 20.42 -1.05 1.76
C GLN A 52 21.87 -0.71 1.40
N PHE A 53 22.83 -1.60 1.70
CA PHE A 53 24.23 -1.34 1.36
C PHE A 53 24.47 -1.32 -0.15
N ARG A 54 23.88 -2.25 -0.90
CA ARG A 54 24.00 -2.29 -2.35
C ARG A 54 23.51 -0.98 -2.99
N VAL A 55 22.37 -0.45 -2.55
CA VAL A 55 21.76 0.75 -3.15
C VAL A 55 22.39 2.04 -2.67
N LEU A 56 22.75 2.13 -1.38
CA LEU A 56 23.30 3.37 -0.80
C LEU A 56 24.79 3.54 -1.10
N THR A 57 25.57 2.47 -1.11
CA THR A 57 27.04 2.57 -1.16
C THR A 57 27.67 1.76 -2.28
N GLY A 58 26.93 0.78 -2.84
CA GLY A 58 27.48 -0.21 -3.77
C GLY A 58 28.50 -1.15 -3.12
N ARG A 59 28.69 -1.09 -1.79
CA ARG A 59 29.69 -1.86 -1.06
C ARG A 59 29.09 -2.42 0.25
N PRO A 60 29.04 -3.75 0.42
CA PRO A 60 28.39 -4.38 1.59
C PRO A 60 29.07 -4.05 2.93
N ASP A 61 30.36 -3.73 2.91
CA ASP A 61 31.17 -3.54 4.13
C ASP A 61 31.34 -2.05 4.53
N THR A 62 30.56 -1.13 3.95
CA THR A 62 30.65 0.29 4.31
C THR A 62 30.24 0.49 5.77
N PRO A 63 31.09 1.09 6.63
CA PRO A 63 30.70 1.40 8.00
C PRO A 63 29.47 2.31 8.04
N THR A 64 28.55 2.09 8.97
CA THR A 64 27.33 2.90 9.12
C THR A 64 27.60 4.40 9.24
N SER A 65 28.76 4.77 9.80
CA SER A 65 29.23 6.16 9.91
C SER A 65 29.56 6.84 8.58
N GLN A 66 29.66 6.09 7.49
CA GLN A 66 29.98 6.57 6.13
C GLN A 66 28.79 6.44 5.17
N LEU A 67 27.58 6.19 5.67
CA LEU A 67 26.40 6.15 4.82
C LEU A 67 26.11 7.52 4.21
N PRO A 68 25.88 7.61 2.88
CA PRO A 68 25.49 8.87 2.27
C PRO A 68 24.06 9.25 2.67
N PRO A 69 23.68 10.53 2.51
CA PRO A 69 22.29 10.95 2.66
C PRO A 69 21.36 10.14 1.74
N LEU A 70 20.19 9.77 2.25
CA LEU A 70 19.15 9.12 1.46
C LEU A 70 18.62 10.09 0.40
N THR A 71 18.53 9.63 -0.85
CA THR A 71 18.00 10.41 -1.97
C THR A 71 16.75 9.75 -2.53
N SER A 72 15.96 10.50 -3.31
CA SER A 72 14.79 9.93 -4.00
C SER A 72 15.17 8.81 -4.97
N ASP A 73 16.35 8.87 -5.58
CA ASP A 73 16.81 7.83 -6.49
C ASP A 73 17.25 6.57 -5.74
N HIS A 74 17.77 6.68 -4.52
CA HIS A 74 17.97 5.51 -3.66
C HIS A 74 16.64 4.81 -3.38
N ILE A 75 15.62 5.57 -2.94
CA ILE A 75 14.29 5.01 -2.58
C ILE A 75 13.68 4.22 -3.75
N LYS A 76 13.77 4.72 -4.97
CA LYS A 76 13.24 4.03 -6.18
C LYS A 76 13.92 2.69 -6.47
N ASN A 77 15.12 2.45 -5.94
CA ASN A 77 15.91 1.26 -6.19
C ASN A 77 15.84 0.23 -5.04
N LEU A 78 15.10 0.52 -3.97
CA LEU A 78 14.88 -0.40 -2.82
C LEU A 78 13.73 -1.37 -3.10
N ASN A 79 13.92 -2.23 -4.11
CA ASN A 79 12.87 -3.10 -4.63
C ASN A 79 12.35 -4.12 -3.60
N LEU A 80 13.23 -4.76 -2.83
CA LEU A 80 12.85 -5.74 -1.81
C LEU A 80 12.11 -5.07 -0.66
N LEU A 81 12.54 -3.89 -0.23
CA LEU A 81 11.81 -3.09 0.77
C LEU A 81 10.42 -2.71 0.25
N GLU A 82 10.31 -2.23 -0.99
CA GLU A 82 9.02 -1.89 -1.58
C GLU A 82 8.09 -3.11 -1.64
N MET A 83 8.61 -4.29 -1.99
CA MET A 83 7.81 -5.52 -1.98
C MET A 83 7.44 -5.98 -0.59
N THR A 84 8.30 -5.77 0.40
CA THR A 84 8.00 -6.06 1.81
C THR A 84 6.82 -5.21 2.27
N ILE A 85 6.78 -3.94 1.88
CA ILE A 85 5.66 -3.04 2.16
C ILE A 85 4.40 -3.49 1.40
N LYS A 86 4.52 -3.87 0.12
CA LYS A 86 3.39 -4.36 -0.69
C LYS A 86 2.79 -5.64 -0.13
N GLU A 87 3.62 -6.62 0.23
CA GLU A 87 3.18 -7.88 0.83
C GLU A 87 2.56 -7.66 2.22
N THR A 88 3.07 -6.67 2.97
CA THR A 88 2.45 -6.25 4.23
C THR A 88 1.05 -5.68 3.99
N LEU A 89 0.90 -4.78 3.02
CA LEU A 89 -0.41 -4.21 2.65
C LEU A 89 -1.37 -5.26 2.09
N ARG A 90 -0.84 -6.28 1.40
CA ARG A 90 -1.61 -7.46 1.03
C ARG A 90 -2.08 -8.16 2.30
N LEU A 91 -1.22 -8.68 3.15
CA LEU A 91 -1.69 -9.51 4.27
C LEU A 91 -2.44 -8.75 5.37
N ARG A 92 -2.13 -7.48 5.57
CA ARG A 92 -2.60 -6.62 6.68
C ARG A 92 -2.99 -5.22 6.18
N PRO A 93 -4.02 -5.10 5.32
CA PRO A 93 -4.48 -3.81 4.85
C PRO A 93 -5.07 -3.02 6.03
N PRO A 94 -4.77 -1.71 6.16
CA PRO A 94 -5.36 -0.90 7.21
C PRO A 94 -6.90 -0.77 7.12
N ILE A 95 -7.47 -0.93 5.93
CA ILE A 95 -8.92 -0.82 5.67
C ILE A 95 -9.39 -2.11 5.03
N TYR A 96 -10.32 -2.80 5.71
CA TYR A 96 -10.87 -4.08 5.25
C TYR A 96 -12.15 -3.92 4.43
N ILE A 97 -12.95 -2.90 4.71
CA ILE A 97 -14.27 -2.70 4.10
C ILE A 97 -14.36 -1.27 3.59
N ILE A 98 -14.89 -1.12 2.37
CA ILE A 98 -15.22 0.16 1.75
C ILE A 98 -16.73 0.19 1.54
N MET A 99 -17.38 1.26 1.99
CA MET A 99 -18.84 1.39 1.97
C MET A 99 -19.30 2.53 1.08
N ARG A 100 -20.43 2.36 0.39
CA ARG A 100 -21.08 3.40 -0.40
C ARG A 100 -22.58 3.39 -0.16
N ALA A 101 -23.16 4.56 0.09
CA ALA A 101 -24.61 4.73 0.14
C ALA A 101 -25.19 4.79 -1.27
N ILE A 102 -26.32 4.10 -1.47
CA ILE A 102 -27.04 4.05 -2.73
C ILE A 102 -28.02 5.23 -2.78
N LEU A 103 -27.75 6.17 -3.68
CA LEU A 103 -28.49 7.44 -3.77
C LEU A 103 -29.75 7.34 -4.63
N GLN A 104 -29.80 6.33 -5.50
CA GLN A 104 -30.91 5.96 -6.37
C GLN A 104 -30.87 4.45 -6.59
N ASP A 105 -32.02 3.83 -6.88
CA ASP A 105 -32.09 2.39 -7.13
C ASP A 105 -31.04 1.98 -8.17
N LEU A 106 -30.26 0.95 -7.85
CA LEU A 106 -29.16 0.45 -8.66
C LEU A 106 -29.49 -0.97 -9.13
N GLU A 107 -29.58 -1.16 -10.44
CA GLU A 107 -29.67 -2.49 -11.04
C GLU A 107 -28.28 -3.05 -11.30
N TYR A 108 -28.02 -4.27 -10.83
CA TYR A 108 -26.77 -4.99 -11.04
C TYR A 108 -27.03 -6.50 -11.14
N GLU A 109 -26.62 -7.12 -12.25
CA GLU A 109 -26.79 -8.57 -12.49
C GLU A 109 -28.23 -9.07 -12.26
N GLY A 110 -29.24 -8.28 -12.64
CA GLY A 110 -30.66 -8.57 -12.44
C GLY A 110 -31.21 -8.32 -11.03
N TYR A 111 -30.37 -7.86 -10.10
CA TYR A 111 -30.79 -7.44 -8.76
C TYR A 111 -31.02 -5.93 -8.70
N ILE A 112 -32.10 -5.52 -8.04
CA ILE A 112 -32.34 -4.11 -7.71
C ILE A 112 -31.89 -3.88 -6.27
N ILE A 113 -30.93 -2.98 -6.10
CA ILE A 113 -30.47 -2.49 -4.80
C ILE A 113 -31.18 -1.16 -4.53
N PRO A 114 -32.11 -1.11 -3.55
CA PRO A 114 -32.91 0.08 -3.30
C PRO A 114 -32.09 1.27 -2.83
N LYS A 115 -32.58 2.47 -3.15
CA LYS A 115 -32.14 3.73 -2.56
C LYS A 115 -32.14 3.66 -1.04
N GLY A 116 -31.07 4.19 -0.43
CA GLY A 116 -30.88 4.21 1.02
C GLY A 116 -30.10 3.02 1.57
N HIS A 117 -29.90 1.96 0.77
CA HIS A 117 -29.02 0.85 1.16
C HIS A 117 -27.55 1.27 1.14
N ILE A 118 -26.71 0.51 1.86
CA ILE A 118 -25.25 0.64 1.84
C ILE A 118 -24.67 -0.60 1.16
N ILE A 119 -23.89 -0.41 0.12
CA ILE A 119 -23.07 -1.47 -0.47
C ILE A 119 -21.71 -1.49 0.23
N CYS A 120 -21.28 -2.68 0.63
CA CYS A 120 -19.97 -2.95 1.19
C CYS A 120 -19.15 -3.77 0.20
N SER A 121 -17.92 -3.34 -0.06
CA SER A 121 -16.92 -4.13 -0.78
C SER A 121 -15.71 -4.36 0.12
N SER A 122 -15.11 -5.54 0.03
CA SER A 122 -13.92 -5.88 0.81
C SER A 122 -12.79 -6.32 -0.13
N PRO A 123 -11.93 -5.39 -0.56
CA PRO A 123 -10.69 -5.74 -1.26
C PRO A 123 -9.79 -6.67 -0.44
N ALA A 124 -9.98 -6.69 0.88
CA ALA A 124 -9.25 -7.56 1.78
C ALA A 124 -9.57 -9.06 1.61
N VAL A 125 -10.66 -9.42 0.93
CA VAL A 125 -11.00 -10.81 0.63
C VAL A 125 -10.30 -11.28 -0.64
N SER A 126 -10.37 -10.51 -1.73
CA SER A 126 -9.80 -10.88 -3.04
C SER A 126 -8.29 -11.17 -3.00
N ARG A 127 -7.57 -10.50 -2.12
CA ARG A 127 -6.13 -10.70 -1.88
C ARG A 127 -5.75 -12.00 -1.17
N LEU A 128 -6.73 -12.75 -0.68
CA LEU A 128 -6.57 -14.05 -0.03
C LEU A 128 -7.02 -15.20 -0.93
N ASP A 129 -7.44 -14.90 -2.16
CA ASP A 129 -7.81 -15.90 -3.15
C ASP A 129 -6.59 -16.79 -3.50
N PRO A 130 -6.61 -18.10 -3.19
CA PRO A 130 -5.50 -19.00 -3.46
C PRO A 130 -5.27 -19.24 -4.96
N GLU A 131 -6.27 -19.01 -5.83
CA GLU A 131 -6.08 -19.08 -7.27
C GLU A 131 -5.20 -17.95 -7.79
N LYS A 132 -5.22 -16.80 -7.10
CA LYS A 132 -4.40 -15.63 -7.42
C LYS A 132 -3.16 -15.51 -6.54
N TYR A 133 -3.18 -15.99 -5.31
CA TYR A 133 -2.05 -15.92 -4.39
C TYR A 133 -1.80 -17.30 -3.79
N PRO A 134 -0.91 -18.13 -4.39
CA PRO A 134 -0.52 -19.40 -3.81
C PRO A 134 0.03 -19.22 -2.40
N ASP A 135 -0.41 -20.08 -1.47
CA ASP A 135 -0.20 -19.92 -0.02
C ASP A 135 -0.56 -18.50 0.47
N PRO A 136 -1.84 -18.09 0.37
CA PRO A 136 -2.23 -16.68 0.48
C PRO A 136 -1.97 -16.09 1.86
N LEU A 137 -1.81 -16.92 2.90
CA LEU A 137 -1.53 -16.49 4.27
C LEU A 137 -0.03 -16.41 4.59
N ARG A 138 0.82 -16.96 3.73
CA ARG A 138 2.27 -16.91 3.91
C ARG A 138 2.79 -15.53 3.47
N PHE A 139 3.50 -14.87 4.38
CA PHE A 139 4.25 -13.66 4.08
C PHE A 139 5.46 -14.01 3.22
N ASP A 140 5.46 -13.55 1.98
CA ASP A 140 6.56 -13.76 1.05
C ASP A 140 6.71 -12.52 0.13
N PRO A 141 7.63 -11.59 0.44
CA PRO A 141 7.88 -10.42 -0.41
C PRO A 141 8.39 -10.79 -1.80
N THR A 142 9.01 -11.96 -1.95
CA THR A 142 9.61 -12.40 -3.22
C THR A 142 8.57 -12.89 -4.21
N ARG A 143 7.35 -13.23 -3.77
CA ARG A 143 6.25 -13.62 -4.67
C ARG A 143 5.86 -12.53 -5.66
N LEU A 144 6.16 -11.27 -5.33
CA LEU A 144 5.90 -10.10 -6.14
C LEU A 144 7.06 -9.76 -7.08
N LEU A 145 8.14 -10.55 -6.99
CA LEU A 145 9.37 -10.36 -7.73
C LEU A 145 9.59 -11.49 -8.72
N GLU A 146 9.81 -11.12 -9.96
CA GLU A 146 10.41 -11.96 -10.99
C GLU A 146 11.88 -11.56 -11.08
N ALA A 147 12.78 -12.53 -11.02
CA ALA A 147 14.18 -12.29 -11.31
C ALA A 147 14.30 -11.94 -12.81
N ALA A 148 14.63 -10.69 -13.13
CA ALA A 148 14.98 -10.34 -14.49
C ALA A 148 16.38 -10.90 -14.81
N PRO A 149 16.68 -11.24 -16.07
CA PRO A 149 18.02 -11.68 -16.49
C PRO A 149 19.14 -10.67 -16.18
N SER A 150 18.81 -9.41 -15.93
CA SER A 150 19.73 -8.34 -15.52
C SER A 150 20.13 -8.38 -14.04
N GLY A 151 19.56 -9.28 -13.24
CA GLY A 151 19.71 -9.27 -11.77
C GLY A 151 18.87 -8.20 -11.06
N GLU A 152 18.06 -7.45 -11.82
CA GLU A 152 17.04 -6.55 -11.28
C GLU A 152 15.75 -7.30 -11.00
N TRP A 153 15.07 -6.94 -9.92
CA TRP A 153 13.77 -7.50 -9.60
C TRP A 153 12.69 -6.78 -10.42
N LYS A 154 11.95 -7.53 -11.25
CA LYS A 154 10.77 -7.00 -11.96
C LYS A 154 9.51 -7.35 -11.19
N LEU A 155 8.55 -6.44 -11.19
CA LEU A 155 7.22 -6.76 -10.67
C LEU A 155 6.64 -7.88 -11.55
N THR A 156 6.28 -9.00 -10.92
CA THR A 156 5.54 -10.07 -11.60
C THR A 156 4.26 -9.52 -12.22
N ASN A 157 3.77 -10.09 -13.33
CA ASN A 157 2.52 -9.72 -14.04
C ASN A 157 1.21 -9.82 -13.20
N PHE A 158 1.31 -9.94 -11.88
CA PHE A 158 0.18 -9.85 -10.99
C PHE A 158 -0.42 -8.45 -11.07
N ASP A 159 -1.74 -8.39 -10.94
CA ASP A 159 -2.68 -7.25 -10.94
C ASP A 159 -2.28 -5.95 -10.18
N ILE A 160 -1.08 -5.89 -9.61
CA ILE A 160 -0.53 -4.78 -8.82
C ILE A 160 -0.21 -3.56 -9.68
N ALA A 161 0.08 -3.77 -10.97
CA ALA A 161 0.36 -2.68 -11.91
C ALA A 161 -0.90 -1.96 -12.39
N GLU A 162 -2.04 -2.65 -12.41
CA GLU A 162 -3.28 -2.10 -12.94
C GLU A 162 -4.04 -1.37 -11.84
N LYS A 163 -4.14 -0.04 -11.94
CA LYS A 163 -4.98 0.79 -11.05
C LYS A 163 -6.49 0.62 -11.32
N SER A 164 -6.87 -0.52 -11.90
CA SER A 164 -8.23 -0.90 -12.24
C SER A 164 -8.98 -1.39 -11.00
N ALA A 165 -10.29 -1.12 -10.96
CA ALA A 165 -11.15 -1.65 -9.89
C ALA A 165 -11.29 -3.18 -9.92
N CYS A 166 -10.83 -3.84 -10.98
CA CYS A 166 -10.83 -5.29 -11.13
C CYS A 166 -9.57 -5.98 -10.59
N SER A 167 -8.57 -5.21 -10.14
CA SER A 167 -7.34 -5.75 -9.57
C SER A 167 -7.59 -6.50 -8.26
N HIS A 168 -6.90 -7.63 -8.07
CA HIS A 168 -6.90 -8.36 -6.80
C HIS A 168 -6.04 -7.67 -5.71
N TYR A 169 -5.25 -6.65 -6.08
CA TYR A 169 -4.41 -5.87 -5.18
C TYR A 169 -4.85 -4.40 -5.13
N LEU A 170 -5.74 -4.10 -4.17
CA LEU A 170 -6.34 -2.76 -4.03
C LEU A 170 -6.14 -2.13 -2.64
N PRO A 171 -4.92 -2.07 -2.08
CA PRO A 171 -4.70 -1.50 -0.74
C PRO A 171 -4.96 0.02 -0.68
N PHE A 172 -4.93 0.70 -1.83
CA PHE A 172 -5.20 2.13 -1.97
C PHE A 172 -6.55 2.42 -2.67
N GLY A 173 -7.33 1.37 -2.94
CA GLY A 173 -8.59 1.44 -3.69
C GLY A 173 -8.42 1.84 -5.16
N ALA A 174 -9.55 2.09 -5.81
CA ALA A 174 -9.62 2.48 -7.23
C ALA A 174 -10.77 3.48 -7.48
N GLY A 175 -10.82 4.03 -8.69
CA GLY A 175 -11.85 4.98 -9.14
C GLY A 175 -11.76 6.35 -8.46
N ARG A 176 -12.88 7.09 -8.45
CA ARG A 176 -12.94 8.50 -8.01
C ARG A 176 -12.59 8.76 -6.54
N HIS A 177 -12.59 7.72 -5.69
CA HIS A 177 -12.27 7.80 -4.26
C HIS A 177 -10.95 7.07 -3.95
N ARG A 178 -10.12 6.81 -4.97
CA ARG A 178 -8.79 6.23 -4.79
C ARG A 178 -7.93 7.12 -3.90
N CYS A 179 -7.10 6.49 -3.07
CA CYS A 179 -6.15 7.21 -2.22
C CYS A 179 -5.16 8.03 -3.08
N PHE A 180 -5.07 9.33 -2.81
CA PHE A 180 -4.06 10.21 -3.41
C PHE A 180 -2.73 10.18 -2.63
N GLY A 181 -2.72 9.66 -1.40
CA GLY A 181 -1.55 9.59 -0.52
C GLY A 181 -0.64 8.39 -0.75
N GLU A 182 -0.91 7.54 -1.76
CA GLU A 182 -0.11 6.35 -2.05
C GLU A 182 1.39 6.64 -2.22
N GLY A 183 1.74 7.66 -3.03
CA GLY A 183 3.15 8.01 -3.26
C GLY A 183 3.86 8.46 -1.98
N PHE A 184 3.18 9.27 -1.15
CA PHE A 184 3.71 9.66 0.16
C PHE A 184 3.83 8.46 1.10
N ALA A 185 2.86 7.54 1.08
CA ALA A 185 2.86 6.37 1.94
C ALA A 185 4.03 5.42 1.65
N TYR A 186 4.44 5.27 0.38
CA TYR A 186 5.65 4.49 0.04
C TYR A 186 6.94 5.25 0.34
N MET A 187 6.95 6.58 0.28
CA MET A 187 8.12 7.38 0.66
C MET A 187 8.36 7.37 2.18
N GLN A 188 7.29 7.34 2.98
CA GLN A 188 7.37 7.38 4.44
C GLN A 188 7.82 6.04 5.07
N LYS A 189 7.42 4.93 4.46
CA LYS A 189 7.59 3.56 5.00
C LYS A 189 8.92 2.97 4.57
#